data_AF-A0A397TC24-F1
#
_entry.id   AF-A0A397TC24-F1
#
_cell.length_a   1.000
_cell.length_b   1.000
_cell.length_c   1.000
_cell.angle_alpha   90.00
_cell.angle_beta   90.00
_cell.angle_gamma   90.00
#
_symmetry.space_group_name_H-M   'P 1'
#
loop_
_entity.id
_entity.type
_entity.pdbx_description
1 polymer ?
#
loop_
_entity_poly.entity_id
_entity_poly.type
_entity_poly.pdbx_seq_one_letter_code
_entity_poly.pdbx_strand_id
1 'polypeptide(L)'
;MSSIDYTNRNEWISFNSSQKLRNRLEANLQNKLVKNFESLFPENWLLGFKFLYEYNWHPVPNRPDKGRNDIILTNGKGIFAVVETKVLNSYSSSYQKLRDVKRQATNYKTMFLERFADDPAVIAVIGVWVTDNYLIGFSNEIDKVIAKAVEPDYPHLLGYL
;
A
#
# COMPACT_ATOMS: atom_id res chain seq x y z
N MET A 1 -14.67 -11.80 17.21
CA MET A 1 -13.62 -10.77 17.05
C MET A 1 -13.89 -10.02 15.76
N SER A 2 -13.65 -8.71 15.78
CA SER A 2 -14.19 -7.59 14.99
C SER A 2 -14.56 -7.81 13.52
N SER A 3 -15.66 -7.16 13.11
CA SER A 3 -16.16 -6.96 11.74
C SER A 3 -15.05 -6.62 10.75
N ILE A 4 -14.70 -7.57 9.89
CA ILE A 4 -13.63 -7.46 8.90
C ILE A 4 -14.11 -6.65 7.67
N ASP A 5 -13.25 -5.70 7.27
CA ASP A 5 -13.06 -5.10 5.94
C ASP A 5 -14.03 -4.06 5.35
N TYR A 6 -15.33 -4.08 5.66
CA TYR A 6 -16.25 -3.11 5.05
C TYR A 6 -16.18 -1.69 5.65
N THR A 7 -15.93 -1.58 6.96
CA THR A 7 -15.95 -0.30 7.67
C THR A 7 -14.81 0.62 7.20
N ASN A 8 -13.57 0.12 7.20
CA ASN A 8 -12.41 0.89 6.73
C ASN A 8 -12.54 1.28 5.25
N ARG A 9 -13.17 0.44 4.42
CA ARG A 9 -13.39 0.74 3.01
C ARG A 9 -14.44 1.85 2.81
N ASN A 10 -15.52 1.84 3.59
CA ASN A 10 -16.55 2.89 3.55
C ASN A 10 -16.03 4.23 4.09
N GLU A 11 -15.24 4.17 5.17
CA GLU A 11 -14.56 5.34 5.73
C GLU A 11 -13.51 5.89 4.76
N TRP A 12 -12.75 5.01 4.09
CA TRP A 12 -11.84 5.37 3.01
C TRP A 12 -12.55 6.08 1.87
N ILE A 13 -13.70 5.59 1.39
CA ILE A 13 -14.46 6.24 0.32
C ILE A 13 -14.84 7.68 0.72
N SER A 14 -15.31 7.87 1.95
CA SER A 14 -15.67 9.18 2.50
C SER A 14 -14.44 10.09 2.60
N PHE A 15 -13.35 9.58 3.16
CA PHE A 15 -12.08 10.28 3.31
C PHE A 15 -11.50 10.71 1.95
N ASN A 16 -11.40 9.78 1.01
CA ASN A 16 -10.85 10.00 -0.33
C ASN A 16 -11.66 11.06 -1.11
N SER A 17 -12.99 11.06 -0.95
CA SER A 17 -13.89 12.04 -1.58
C SER A 17 -13.69 13.47 -1.04
N SER A 18 -13.12 13.62 0.16
CA SER A 18 -12.87 14.92 0.80
C SER A 18 -11.51 15.56 0.47
N GLN A 19 -10.65 14.89 -0.31
CA GLN A 19 -9.28 15.33 -0.58
C GLN A 19 -9.21 16.57 -1.48
N LYS A 20 -8.31 17.51 -1.15
CA LYS A 20 -8.05 18.73 -1.94
C LYS A 20 -7.43 18.40 -3.31
N LEU A 21 -7.63 19.28 -4.30
CA LEU A 21 -7.16 19.14 -5.70
C LEU A 21 -5.69 18.68 -5.87
N ARG A 22 -4.73 19.21 -5.08
CA ARG A 22 -3.31 18.81 -5.16
C ARG A 22 -3.05 17.36 -4.73
N ASN A 23 -3.86 16.83 -3.80
CA ASN A 23 -3.78 15.45 -3.35
C ASN A 23 -4.65 14.52 -4.21
N ARG A 24 -5.53 15.09 -5.04
CA ARG A 24 -6.58 14.34 -5.76
C ARG A 24 -6.00 13.31 -6.74
N LEU A 25 -4.84 13.57 -7.35
CA LEU A 25 -4.21 12.61 -8.27
C LEU A 25 -3.68 11.37 -7.54
N GLU A 26 -2.99 11.58 -6.42
CA GLU A 26 -2.46 10.49 -5.59
C GLU A 26 -3.59 9.74 -4.88
N ALA A 27 -4.57 10.47 -4.35
CA ALA A 27 -5.81 9.93 -3.79
C ALA A 27 -6.59 9.10 -4.84
N ASN A 28 -6.65 9.55 -6.09
CA ASN A 28 -7.24 8.77 -7.18
C ASN A 28 -6.45 7.49 -7.48
N LEU A 29 -5.12 7.53 -7.42
CA LEU A 29 -4.27 6.34 -7.59
C LEU A 29 -4.51 5.33 -6.46
N GLN A 30 -4.55 5.79 -5.21
CA GLN A 30 -4.87 4.96 -4.04
C GLN A 30 -6.29 4.41 -4.11
N ASN A 31 -7.26 5.21 -4.57
CA ASN A 31 -8.63 4.75 -4.74
C ASN A 31 -8.74 3.70 -5.84
N LYS A 32 -7.97 3.83 -6.93
CA LYS A 32 -7.83 2.79 -7.95
C LYS A 32 -7.24 1.52 -7.37
N LEU A 33 -6.15 1.63 -6.59
CA LEU A 33 -5.56 0.52 -5.84
C LEU A 33 -6.60 -0.20 -4.98
N VAL A 34 -7.32 0.52 -4.12
CA VAL A 34 -8.32 -0.05 -3.19
C VAL A 34 -9.57 -0.61 -3.90
N LYS A 35 -9.95 -0.06 -5.06
CA LYS A 35 -11.16 -0.51 -5.80
C LYS A 35 -10.89 -1.66 -6.77
N ASN A 36 -9.78 -1.59 -7.48
CA ASN A 36 -9.48 -2.44 -8.65
C ASN A 36 -8.19 -3.22 -8.45
N PHE A 37 -7.90 -3.60 -7.20
CA PHE A 37 -6.66 -4.25 -6.82
C PHE A 37 -6.31 -5.46 -7.70
N GLU A 38 -7.31 -6.29 -7.98
CA GLU A 38 -7.15 -7.53 -8.76
C GLU A 38 -6.94 -7.28 -10.26
N SER A 39 -7.47 -6.19 -10.81
CA SER A 39 -7.44 -5.93 -12.26
C SER A 39 -6.35 -4.96 -12.71
N LEU A 40 -5.74 -4.22 -11.79
CA LEU A 40 -4.68 -3.25 -12.10
C LEU A 40 -3.30 -3.88 -12.22
N PHE A 41 -3.08 -5.11 -11.73
CA PHE A 41 -1.75 -5.69 -11.59
C PHE A 41 -1.63 -7.02 -12.31
N PRO A 42 -1.14 -7.02 -13.56
CA PRO A 42 -1.03 -8.24 -14.39
C PRO A 42 -0.04 -9.29 -13.85
N GLU A 43 0.77 -8.96 -12.84
CA GLU A 43 1.74 -9.89 -12.24
C GLU A 43 1.38 -10.41 -10.84
N ASN A 44 0.13 -10.22 -10.39
CA ASN A 44 -0.36 -10.81 -9.13
C ASN A 44 0.37 -10.42 -7.84
N TRP A 45 1.24 -9.39 -7.86
CA TRP A 45 2.25 -9.12 -6.82
C TRP A 45 1.71 -8.85 -5.40
N LEU A 46 0.41 -8.62 -5.25
CA LEU A 46 -0.21 -8.35 -3.96
C LEU A 46 -1.62 -8.97 -3.85
N LEU A 47 -1.99 -9.95 -4.69
CA LEU A 47 -3.34 -10.53 -4.68
C LEU A 47 -3.76 -11.11 -3.32
N GLY A 48 -2.81 -11.52 -2.50
CA GLY A 48 -3.06 -11.99 -1.15
C GLY A 48 -3.37 -10.88 -0.12
N PHE A 49 -3.17 -9.60 -0.45
CA PHE A 49 -3.36 -8.45 0.46
C PHE A 49 -4.74 -7.82 0.27
N LYS A 50 -5.77 -8.53 0.69
CA LYS A 50 -7.18 -8.21 0.39
C LYS A 50 -7.78 -7.12 1.28
N PHE A 51 -7.19 -6.89 2.46
CA PHE A 51 -7.81 -6.08 3.49
C PHE A 51 -7.13 -4.71 3.60
N LEU A 52 -7.93 -3.64 3.69
CA LEU A 52 -7.41 -2.30 4.03
C LEU A 52 -7.29 -2.18 5.55
N TYR A 53 -6.07 -2.29 6.07
CA TYR A 53 -5.79 -2.23 7.51
C TYR A 53 -5.86 -0.81 8.05
N GLU A 54 -5.14 0.12 7.43
CA GLU A 54 -5.08 1.53 7.84
C GLU A 54 -4.96 2.41 6.59
N TYR A 55 -5.56 3.60 6.65
CA TYR A 55 -5.46 4.61 5.60
C TYR A 55 -5.16 5.96 6.26
N ASN A 56 -4.68 6.92 5.46
CA ASN A 56 -4.25 8.21 6.00
C ASN A 56 -3.21 8.04 7.11
N TRP A 57 -2.29 7.12 6.89
CA TRP A 57 -1.31 6.77 7.90
C TRP A 57 -0.32 7.93 8.09
N HIS A 58 0.05 8.20 9.34
CA HIS A 58 0.96 9.31 9.69
C HIS A 58 2.20 8.73 10.37
N PRO A 59 3.13 8.16 9.59
CA PRO A 59 4.31 7.47 10.13
C PRO A 59 5.26 8.40 10.89
N VAL A 60 5.29 9.70 10.55
CA VAL A 60 6.29 10.63 11.08
C VAL A 60 5.66 11.55 12.15
N PRO A 61 6.10 11.45 13.42
CA PRO A 61 5.63 12.33 14.48
C PRO A 61 5.82 13.80 14.12
N ASN A 62 4.83 14.64 14.42
CA ASN A 62 4.83 16.09 14.17
C ASN A 62 5.00 16.50 12.69
N ARG A 63 4.84 15.57 11.74
CA ARG A 63 4.90 15.81 10.30
C ARG A 63 3.67 15.21 9.61
N PRO A 64 2.48 15.81 9.80
CA PRO A 64 1.25 15.31 9.19
C PRO A 64 1.25 15.43 7.65
N ASP A 65 2.27 16.05 7.05
CA ASP A 65 2.53 16.07 5.62
C ASP A 65 3.21 14.79 5.10
N LYS A 66 3.82 13.99 5.98
CA LYS A 66 4.62 12.81 5.62
C LYS A 66 3.83 11.53 5.81
N GLY A 67 3.66 10.81 4.70
CA GLY A 67 2.89 9.57 4.61
C GLY A 67 1.38 9.80 4.54
N ARG A 68 0.95 11.07 4.55
CA ARG A 68 -0.45 11.44 4.46
C ARG A 68 -1.09 10.80 3.23
N ASN A 69 -2.16 10.06 3.48
CA ASN A 69 -2.94 9.24 2.53
C ASN A 69 -2.35 7.87 2.17
N ASP A 70 -1.15 7.52 2.63
CA ASP A 70 -0.64 6.16 2.42
C ASP A 70 -1.58 5.12 3.02
N ILE A 71 -1.58 3.96 2.38
CA ILE A 71 -2.45 2.85 2.74
C ILE A 71 -1.60 1.69 3.24
N ILE A 72 -2.13 1.00 4.23
CA ILE A 72 -1.58 -0.25 4.74
C ILE A 72 -2.58 -1.34 4.39
N LEU A 73 -2.11 -2.33 3.64
CA LEU A 73 -2.89 -3.52 3.28
C LEU A 73 -2.44 -4.69 4.15
N THR A 74 -3.30 -5.70 4.31
CA THR A 74 -2.94 -6.95 4.98
C THR A 74 -3.58 -8.17 4.31
N ASN A 75 -2.96 -9.33 4.49
CA ASN A 75 -3.55 -10.63 4.17
C ASN A 75 -4.47 -11.18 5.26
N GLY A 76 -4.62 -10.48 6.39
CA GLY A 76 -5.42 -10.91 7.54
C GLY A 76 -4.80 -12.04 8.36
N LYS A 77 -3.57 -12.46 8.03
CA LYS A 77 -2.79 -13.53 8.67
C LYS A 77 -1.44 -12.98 9.20
N GLY A 78 -1.40 -11.69 9.52
CA GLY A 78 -0.24 -11.03 10.13
C GLY A 78 0.85 -10.56 9.16
N ILE A 79 0.58 -10.56 7.84
CA ILE A 79 1.48 -9.97 6.85
C ILE A 79 0.89 -8.64 6.37
N PHE A 80 1.67 -7.57 6.45
CA PHE A 80 1.26 -6.21 6.13
C PHE A 80 2.07 -5.64 4.96
N ALA A 81 1.41 -4.89 4.09
CA ALA A 81 2.04 -4.15 3.02
C ALA A 81 1.84 -2.65 3.28
N VAL A 82 2.95 -1.95 3.50
CA VAL A 82 2.98 -0.48 3.59
C VAL A 82 3.15 0.06 2.18
N VAL A 83 2.12 0.72 1.65
CA VAL A 83 2.07 1.15 0.25
C VAL A 83 2.20 2.67 0.16
N GLU A 84 3.35 3.12 -0.33
CA GLU A 84 3.57 4.51 -0.75
C GLU A 84 3.17 4.66 -2.23
N THR A 85 2.45 5.73 -2.54
CA THR A 85 2.04 6.05 -3.92
C THR A 85 2.64 7.36 -4.40
N LYS A 86 3.02 7.45 -5.69
CA LYS A 86 3.57 8.70 -6.26
C LYS A 86 3.07 9.01 -7.67
N VAL A 87 2.69 10.27 -7.88
CA VAL A 87 2.40 10.81 -9.21
C VAL A 87 3.68 11.34 -9.84
N LEU A 88 4.12 10.78 -10.96
CA LEU A 88 5.36 11.16 -11.62
C LEU A 88 5.23 12.42 -12.48
N ASN A 89 4.01 12.76 -12.93
CA ASN A 89 3.73 13.77 -13.95
C ASN A 89 3.81 15.26 -13.49
N SER A 90 4.77 15.61 -12.64
CA SER A 90 5.02 17.01 -12.25
C SER A 90 6.40 17.50 -12.68
N TYR A 91 6.60 18.82 -12.75
CA TYR A 91 7.79 19.56 -13.23
C TYR A 91 9.19 19.14 -12.69
N SER A 92 9.31 18.13 -11.83
CA SER A 92 10.58 17.57 -11.35
C SER A 92 10.96 16.28 -12.08
N SER A 93 12.26 15.94 -12.12
CA SER A 93 12.72 14.72 -12.78
C SER A 93 12.02 13.46 -12.25
N SER A 94 11.44 12.67 -13.16
CA SER A 94 10.77 11.39 -12.83
C SER A 94 11.69 10.45 -12.06
N TYR A 95 12.99 10.47 -12.36
CA TYR A 95 14.00 9.68 -11.68
C TYR A 95 14.18 10.05 -10.20
N GLN A 96 14.18 11.34 -9.85
CA GLN A 96 14.26 11.76 -8.45
C GLN A 96 13.03 11.34 -7.66
N LYS A 97 11.83 11.53 -8.23
CA LYS A 97 10.58 11.05 -7.61
C LYS A 97 10.56 9.55 -7.40
N LEU A 98 11.08 8.78 -8.37
CA LEU A 98 11.18 7.33 -8.25
C LEU A 98 12.16 6.91 -7.15
N ARG A 99 13.26 7.63 -6.96
CA ARG A 99 14.15 7.39 -5.82
C ARG A 99 13.50 7.78 -4.49
N ASP A 100 12.77 8.88 -4.47
CA ASP A 100 12.09 9.35 -3.26
C ASP A 100 10.99 8.37 -2.82
N VAL A 101 10.14 7.89 -3.74
CA VAL A 101 9.07 6.93 -3.43
C VAL A 101 9.65 5.60 -2.90
N LYS A 102 10.75 5.12 -3.48
CA LYS A 102 11.47 3.93 -3.00
C LYS A 102 12.00 4.10 -1.58
N ARG A 103 12.65 5.23 -1.32
CA ARG A 103 13.17 5.56 0.02
C ARG A 103 12.04 5.72 1.04
N GLN A 104 10.93 6.36 0.65
CA GLN A 104 9.76 6.52 1.51
C GLN A 104 9.17 5.16 1.89
N ALA A 105 8.90 4.28 0.93
CA ALA A 105 8.39 2.93 1.19
C ALA A 105 9.28 2.15 2.18
N THR A 106 10.61 2.27 2.05
CA THR A 106 11.57 1.65 2.98
C THR A 106 11.49 2.24 4.38
N ASN A 107 11.56 3.57 4.50
CA ASN A 107 11.51 4.26 5.80
C ASN A 107 10.20 3.98 6.52
N TYR A 108 9.11 3.97 5.78
CA TYR A 108 7.79 3.72 6.29
C TYR A 108 7.62 2.29 6.76
N LYS A 109 8.07 1.30 5.99
CA LYS A 109 8.17 -0.09 6.49
C LYS A 109 8.89 -0.14 7.86
N THR A 110 10.02 0.54 8.02
CA THR A 110 10.75 0.58 9.29
C THR A 110 9.91 1.21 10.41
N MET A 111 9.25 2.33 10.15
CA MET A 111 8.39 3.00 11.15
C MET A 111 7.19 2.15 11.55
N PHE A 112 6.61 1.37 10.63
CA PHE A 112 5.57 0.41 10.95
C PHE A 112 6.11 -0.68 11.89
N LEU A 113 7.27 -1.25 11.56
CA LEU A 113 7.91 -2.28 12.40
C LEU A 113 8.24 -1.75 13.80
N GLU A 114 8.73 -0.52 13.92
CA GLU A 114 8.98 0.13 15.20
C GLU A 114 7.69 0.35 16.01
N ARG A 115 6.62 0.80 15.35
CA ARG A 115 5.30 1.04 15.99
C ARG A 115 4.70 -0.24 16.55
N PHE A 116 4.92 -1.38 15.89
CA PHE A 116 4.31 -2.66 16.22
C PHE A 116 5.33 -3.73 16.61
N ALA A 117 6.48 -3.31 17.16
CA ALA A 117 7.60 -4.22 17.47
C ALA A 117 7.22 -5.34 18.44
N ASP A 118 6.31 -5.06 19.38
CA ASP A 118 5.84 -5.99 20.40
C ASP A 118 4.47 -6.62 20.08
N ASP A 119 3.92 -6.36 18.89
CA ASP A 119 2.62 -6.92 18.49
C ASP A 119 2.79 -8.32 17.86
N PRO A 120 2.41 -9.40 18.55
CA PRO A 120 2.56 -10.76 18.03
C PRO A 120 1.67 -11.03 16.81
N ALA A 121 0.70 -10.16 16.50
CA ALA A 121 -0.09 -10.27 15.29
C ALA A 121 0.69 -9.83 14.04
N VAL A 122 1.84 -9.14 14.19
CA VAL A 122 2.70 -8.74 13.08
C VAL A 122 3.79 -9.79 12.86
N ILE A 123 3.62 -10.60 11.81
CA ILE A 123 4.58 -11.64 11.41
C ILE A 123 5.60 -11.08 10.42
N ALA A 124 5.13 -10.32 9.43
CA ALA A 124 5.98 -9.73 8.41
C ALA A 124 5.39 -8.43 7.86
N VAL A 125 6.28 -7.55 7.41
CA VAL A 125 5.93 -6.26 6.81
C VAL A 125 6.75 -6.09 5.54
N ILE A 126 6.08 -5.70 4.45
CA ILE A 126 6.71 -5.37 3.17
C ILE A 126 6.50 -3.89 2.86
N GLY A 127 7.51 -3.24 2.29
CA GLY A 127 7.40 -1.88 1.80
C GLY A 127 7.21 -1.89 0.29
N VAL A 128 6.11 -1.31 -0.17
CA VAL A 128 5.70 -1.27 -1.58
C VAL A 128 5.66 0.18 -2.03
N TRP A 129 6.13 0.44 -3.24
CA TRP A 129 5.94 1.72 -3.91
C TRP A 129 5.17 1.52 -5.21
N VAL A 130 4.25 2.44 -5.50
CA VAL A 130 3.42 2.42 -6.71
C VAL A 130 3.42 3.81 -7.34
N THR A 131 3.48 3.87 -8.67
CA THR A 131 3.41 5.14 -9.41
C THR A 131 2.14 5.26 -10.26
N ASP A 132 1.84 6.47 -10.75
CA ASP A 132 0.66 6.78 -11.57
C ASP A 132 0.64 6.13 -12.96
N ASN A 133 1.79 5.64 -13.44
CA ASN A 133 1.91 4.74 -14.60
C ASN A 133 1.89 3.25 -14.23
N TYR A 134 1.45 2.92 -13.00
CA TYR A 134 1.34 1.56 -12.46
C TYR A 134 2.66 0.78 -12.41
N LEU A 135 3.81 1.46 -12.37
CA LEU A 135 5.04 0.78 -11.95
C LEU A 135 4.92 0.48 -10.47
N ILE A 136 5.19 -0.78 -10.13
CA ILE A 136 5.28 -1.23 -8.75
C ILE A 136 6.71 -1.67 -8.50
N GLY A 137 7.13 -1.56 -7.25
CA GLY A 137 8.17 -2.42 -6.76
C GLY A 137 8.19 -2.49 -5.26
N PHE A 138 9.22 -3.18 -4.79
CA PHE A 138 9.42 -3.49 -3.40
C PHE A 138 10.63 -2.73 -2.86
N SER A 139 10.70 -2.57 -1.55
CA SER A 139 11.84 -1.91 -0.89
C SER A 139 13.13 -2.73 -1.01
N ASN A 140 13.00 -4.07 -1.13
CA ASN A 140 14.11 -5.00 -1.33
C ASN A 140 13.58 -6.33 -1.92
N GLU A 141 14.48 -7.27 -2.25
CA GLU A 141 14.10 -8.57 -2.82
C GLU A 141 13.38 -9.50 -1.83
N ILE A 142 13.63 -9.39 -0.52
CA ILE A 142 12.92 -10.19 0.50
C ILE A 142 11.44 -9.81 0.53
N ASP A 143 11.13 -8.52 0.45
CA ASP A 143 9.76 -8.02 0.39
C ASP A 143 9.01 -8.60 -0.82
N LYS A 144 9.68 -8.69 -1.97
CA LYS A 144 9.14 -9.31 -3.18
C LYS A 144 8.89 -10.81 -2.99
N VAL A 145 9.80 -11.52 -2.34
CA VAL A 145 9.64 -12.95 -2.03
C VAL A 145 8.47 -13.18 -1.08
N ILE A 146 8.35 -12.38 -0.02
CA ILE A 146 7.21 -12.44 0.90
C ILE A 146 5.91 -12.18 0.14
N ALA A 147 5.84 -11.12 -0.67
CA ALA A 147 4.64 -10.76 -1.41
C ALA A 147 4.18 -11.90 -2.35
N LYS A 148 5.13 -12.58 -3.02
CA LYS A 148 4.84 -13.75 -3.85
C LYS A 148 4.39 -14.97 -3.05
N ALA A 149 4.89 -15.15 -1.83
CA ALA A 149 4.49 -16.24 -0.95
C ALA A 149 3.11 -16.03 -0.33
N VAL A 150 2.59 -14.79 -0.33
CA VAL A 150 1.20 -14.53 0.05
C VAL A 150 0.29 -14.94 -1.09
N GLU A 151 -0.07 -16.23 -1.12
CA GLU A 151 -1.03 -16.74 -2.10
C GLU A 151 -2.43 -16.15 -1.88
N PRO A 152 -3.17 -15.84 -2.94
CA PRO A 152 -4.61 -15.63 -2.81
C PRO A 152 -5.27 -16.93 -2.38
N ASP A 153 -6.34 -16.87 -1.58
CA ASP A 153 -7.04 -18.07 -1.04
C ASP A 153 -7.57 -19.07 -2.11
N TYR A 154 -7.43 -18.78 -3.41
CA TYR A 154 -7.82 -19.65 -4.54
C TYR A 154 -6.78 -19.65 -5.68
N PRO A 155 -5.60 -20.27 -5.50
CA PRO A 155 -4.54 -20.27 -6.51
C PRO A 155 -4.92 -21.03 -7.80
N HIS A 156 -5.90 -21.94 -7.73
CA HIS A 156 -6.34 -22.81 -8.82
C HIS A 156 -7.26 -22.12 -9.86
N LEU A 157 -7.76 -20.91 -9.58
CA LEU A 157 -8.55 -20.13 -10.55
C LEU A 157 -7.70 -19.24 -11.47
N LEU A 158 -6.40 -19.11 -11.21
CA LEU A 158 -5.47 -18.34 -12.02
C LEU A 158 -4.90 -19.13 -13.22
N GLY A 159 -5.23 -20.41 -13.35
CA GLY A 159 -4.80 -21.27 -14.47
C GLY A 159 -5.74 -21.29 -15.68
N TYR A 160 -6.80 -20.48 -15.68
CA TYR A 160 -7.85 -20.46 -16.73
C TYR A 160 -8.12 -19.07 -17.34
N LEU A 161 -7.24 -18.09 -17.13
CA LEU A 161 -7.23 -16.79 -17.81
C LEU A 161 -5.94 -16.64 -18.61
#